data_AF-A0A0H5CFX6-F1
#
_entry.id   AF-A0A0H5CFX6-F1
#
_cell.length_a   1.000
_cell.length_b   1.000
_cell.length_c   1.000
_cell.angle_alpha   90.00
_cell.angle_beta   90.00
_cell.angle_gamma   90.00
#
_symmetry.space_group_name_H-M   'P 1'
#
loop_
_entity.id
_entity.type
_entity.pdbx_description
1 polymer ?
#
loop_
_entity_poly.entity_id
_entity_poly.type
_entity_poly.pdbx_seq_one_letter_code
_entity_poly.pdbx_strand_id
1 'polypeptide(L)'
;MDASIVKRLNDRVYDKRKNAAKELEEQVKVFVKTDPDKINAIIDQLSKDFAYAVHKPDARNGGLIGLAATAIALGQQELAQHLDDIIHPVLACFGDQDAQVRYYASESLFNIAKVARGEILRYFNEIFDVLCKLSADSDVSVKSGADLLDRLIKDIVHDNASSYISIIPMDPEGDYKRATQATYTSNGETLQFQPQQNARAFSLPKFIPLLMERINTIDPFTRVFLVSWITTLNAVPDLELVSYLPAFLGGLLNFLSDSHTDVRVITQSALDLLLHEIRRISEIQKLVEQNMAQSSNTNSDDEADEKNVKDDSLLKHNGELYIPGQDVRLDYPKILEILISHIDASDAKIQIRCS
;
A
#
# COMPACT_ATOMS: atom_id res chain seq x y z
N MET A 1 -32.64 1.77 2.67
CA MET A 1 -32.68 0.81 3.80
C MET A 1 -34.02 0.88 4.52
N ASP A 2 -34.39 -0.17 5.25
CA ASP A 2 -35.59 -0.17 6.09
C ASP A 2 -35.49 0.88 7.22
N ALA A 3 -36.61 1.54 7.55
CA ALA A 3 -36.63 2.60 8.54
C ALA A 3 -36.16 2.14 9.94
N SER A 4 -36.38 0.86 10.29
CA SER A 4 -35.90 0.25 11.53
C SER A 4 -34.36 0.16 11.59
N ILE A 5 -33.72 -0.14 10.46
CA ILE A 5 -32.26 -0.21 10.32
C ILE A 5 -31.68 1.20 10.44
N VAL A 6 -32.22 2.16 9.68
CA VAL A 6 -31.79 3.57 9.71
C VAL A 6 -31.83 4.14 11.13
N LYS A 7 -32.92 3.88 11.87
CA LYS A 7 -33.07 4.34 13.25
C LYS A 7 -32.04 3.73 14.19
N ARG A 8 -31.77 2.43 14.10
CA ARG A 8 -30.84 1.74 15.00
C ARG A 8 -29.37 1.99 14.65
N LEU A 9 -29.04 2.26 13.38
CA LEU A 9 -27.70 2.70 13.00
C LEU A 9 -27.34 4.07 13.57
N ASN A 10 -28.34 4.94 13.81
CA ASN A 10 -28.15 6.23 14.49
C ASN A 10 -28.13 6.12 16.02
N ASP A 11 -28.22 4.92 16.60
CA ASP A 11 -28.27 4.77 18.06
C ASP A 11 -26.87 4.91 18.67
N ARG A 12 -26.78 5.57 19.82
CA ARG A 12 -25.53 5.74 20.57
C ARG A 12 -24.94 4.41 21.01
N VAL A 13 -25.80 3.43 21.30
CA VAL A 13 -25.39 2.12 21.81
C VAL A 13 -24.83 1.27 20.66
N TYR A 14 -23.57 0.87 20.80
CA TYR A 14 -22.87 0.04 19.83
C TYR A 14 -23.60 -1.27 19.48
N ASP A 15 -24.11 -2.01 20.48
CA ASP A 15 -24.79 -3.29 20.23
C ASP A 15 -26.03 -3.15 19.35
N LYS A 16 -26.74 -2.02 19.45
CA LYS A 16 -27.89 -1.75 18.59
C LYS A 16 -27.46 -1.47 17.15
N ARG A 17 -26.38 -0.70 16.96
CA ARG A 17 -25.78 -0.47 15.63
C ARG A 17 -25.31 -1.78 15.01
N LYS A 18 -24.62 -2.62 15.78
CA LYS A 18 -24.15 -3.94 15.35
C LYS A 18 -25.29 -4.86 14.92
N ASN A 19 -26.37 -4.92 15.68
CA ASN A 19 -27.54 -5.72 15.31
C ASN A 19 -28.23 -5.18 14.05
N ALA A 20 -28.34 -3.85 13.91
CA ALA A 20 -28.87 -3.25 12.69
C ALA A 20 -28.00 -3.52 11.46
N ALA A 21 -26.68 -3.53 11.63
CA ALA A 21 -25.74 -3.84 10.57
C ALA A 21 -25.83 -5.30 10.11
N LYS A 22 -26.07 -6.25 11.02
CA LYS A 22 -26.35 -7.65 10.66
C LYS A 22 -27.64 -7.79 9.86
N GLU A 23 -28.69 -7.11 10.26
CA GLU A 23 -29.96 -7.10 9.53
C GLU A 23 -29.82 -6.45 8.14
N LEU A 24 -29.01 -5.39 8.06
CA LEU A 24 -28.64 -4.76 6.79
C LEU A 24 -27.85 -5.73 5.89
N GLU A 25 -26.90 -6.48 6.45
CA GLU A 25 -26.13 -7.49 5.72
C GLU A 25 -27.05 -8.54 5.08
N GLU A 26 -28.02 -9.05 5.86
CA GLU A 26 -29.05 -9.98 5.35
C GLU A 26 -29.91 -9.35 4.24
N GLN A 27 -30.32 -8.10 4.42
CA GLN A 27 -31.07 -7.34 3.42
C GLN A 27 -30.28 -7.16 2.11
N VAL A 28 -29.00 -6.79 2.18
CA VAL A 28 -28.14 -6.62 1.01
C VAL A 28 -27.90 -7.95 0.29
N LYS A 29 -27.69 -9.05 1.03
CA LYS A 29 -27.56 -10.40 0.44
C LYS A 29 -28.76 -10.83 -0.39
N VAL A 30 -29.97 -10.41 -0.01
CA VAL A 30 -31.18 -10.63 -0.81
C VAL A 30 -31.18 -9.77 -2.07
N PHE A 31 -30.80 -8.49 -1.95
CA PHE A 31 -30.78 -7.55 -3.08
C PHE A 31 -29.72 -7.88 -4.14
N VAL A 32 -28.57 -8.44 -3.77
CA VAL A 32 -27.58 -8.96 -4.74
C VAL A 32 -28.20 -9.92 -5.75
N LYS A 33 -29.22 -10.68 -5.35
CA LYS A 33 -29.90 -11.66 -6.23
C LYS A 33 -31.15 -11.12 -6.92
N THR A 34 -31.70 -10.01 -6.43
CA THR A 34 -33.07 -9.60 -6.78
C THR A 34 -33.16 -8.20 -7.36
N ASP A 35 -32.35 -7.26 -6.88
CA ASP A 35 -32.45 -5.84 -7.19
C ASP A 35 -31.13 -5.10 -6.92
N PRO A 36 -30.17 -5.12 -7.87
CA PRO A 36 -28.88 -4.45 -7.73
C PRO A 36 -28.99 -2.93 -7.56
N ASP A 37 -30.01 -2.27 -8.12
CA ASP A 37 -30.18 -0.82 -8.01
C ASP A 37 -30.41 -0.38 -6.55
N LYS A 38 -31.05 -1.24 -5.74
CA LYS A 38 -31.22 -1.00 -4.31
C LYS A 38 -29.91 -1.00 -3.54
N ILE A 39 -28.88 -1.71 -4.01
CA ILE A 39 -27.56 -1.72 -3.38
C ILE A 39 -26.94 -0.33 -3.48
N ASN A 40 -26.95 0.25 -4.68
CA ASN A 40 -26.47 1.62 -4.90
C ASN A 40 -27.22 2.62 -4.02
N ALA A 41 -28.55 2.50 -3.93
CA ALA A 41 -29.34 3.36 -3.06
C ALA A 41 -29.00 3.19 -1.55
N ILE A 42 -28.65 1.98 -1.11
CA ILE A 42 -28.20 1.73 0.26
C ILE A 42 -26.84 2.36 0.51
N ILE A 43 -25.87 2.17 -0.39
CA ILE A 43 -24.53 2.77 -0.30
C ILE A 43 -24.64 4.30 -0.29
N ASP A 44 -25.44 4.86 -1.19
CA ASP A 44 -25.71 6.30 -1.26
C ASP A 44 -26.28 6.84 0.05
N GLN A 45 -27.24 6.13 0.63
CA GLN A 45 -27.85 6.51 1.91
C GLN A 45 -26.83 6.45 3.06
N LEU A 46 -26.05 5.36 3.17
CA LEU A 46 -24.98 5.22 4.16
C LEU A 46 -23.87 6.26 3.99
N SER A 47 -23.62 6.70 2.77
CA SER A 47 -22.60 7.70 2.48
C SER A 47 -23.10 9.10 2.83
N LYS A 48 -24.19 9.54 2.18
CA LYS A 48 -24.69 10.92 2.24
C LYS A 48 -25.36 11.24 3.58
N ASP A 49 -26.18 10.33 4.11
CA ASP A 49 -26.95 10.59 5.33
C ASP A 49 -26.19 10.24 6.62
N PHE A 50 -25.12 9.42 6.52
CA PHE A 50 -24.37 8.93 7.67
C PHE A 50 -22.89 9.32 7.63
N ALA A 51 -22.07 8.72 6.76
CA ALA A 51 -20.61 8.91 6.78
C ALA A 51 -20.18 10.38 6.57
N TYR A 52 -20.86 11.10 5.69
CA TYR A 52 -20.63 12.53 5.47
C TYR A 52 -21.41 13.46 6.41
N ALA A 53 -22.13 12.93 7.41
CA ALA A 53 -22.87 13.73 8.37
C ALA A 53 -21.93 14.33 9.43
N VAL A 54 -21.15 15.36 9.06
CA VAL A 54 -20.10 15.99 9.88
C VAL A 54 -20.57 16.44 11.28
N HIS A 55 -21.85 16.80 11.44
CA HIS A 55 -22.40 17.25 12.72
C HIS A 55 -22.99 16.14 13.61
N LYS A 56 -22.91 14.87 13.18
CA LYS A 56 -23.53 13.73 13.88
C LYS A 56 -22.56 12.54 14.01
N PRO A 57 -21.71 12.50 15.05
CA PRO A 57 -20.74 11.40 15.22
C PRO A 57 -21.41 10.02 15.33
N ASP A 58 -22.57 9.94 16.01
CA ASP A 58 -23.37 8.71 16.09
C ASP A 58 -23.80 8.20 14.70
N ALA A 59 -24.18 9.13 13.81
CA ALA A 59 -24.54 8.78 12.43
C ALA A 59 -23.31 8.31 11.66
N ARG A 60 -22.16 8.98 11.75
CA ARG A 60 -20.93 8.54 11.09
C ARG A 60 -20.51 7.14 11.53
N ASN A 61 -20.56 6.87 12.84
CA ASN A 61 -20.28 5.56 13.37
C ASN A 61 -21.26 4.48 12.84
N GLY A 62 -22.54 4.82 12.71
CA GLY A 62 -23.54 3.96 12.07
C GLY A 62 -23.26 3.71 10.59
N GLY A 63 -22.87 4.76 9.86
CA GLY A 63 -22.53 4.70 8.44
C GLY A 63 -21.33 3.80 8.18
N LEU A 64 -20.26 3.97 8.95
CA LEU A 64 -19.04 3.16 8.89
C LEU A 64 -19.35 1.66 9.08
N ILE A 65 -20.07 1.32 10.16
CA ILE A 65 -20.46 -0.07 10.42
C ILE A 65 -21.38 -0.61 9.31
N GLY A 66 -22.31 0.21 8.81
CA GLY A 66 -23.23 -0.16 7.74
C GLY A 66 -22.53 -0.39 6.39
N LEU A 67 -21.54 0.43 6.04
CA LEU A 67 -20.72 0.28 4.83
C LEU A 67 -19.90 -1.01 4.90
N ALA A 68 -19.29 -1.30 6.06
CA ALA A 68 -18.58 -2.56 6.27
C ALA A 68 -19.51 -3.79 6.16
N ALA A 69 -20.70 -3.73 6.76
CA ALA A 69 -21.70 -4.81 6.63
C ALA A 69 -22.18 -4.98 5.19
N THR A 70 -22.36 -3.89 4.45
CA THR A 70 -22.70 -3.91 3.02
C THR A 70 -21.57 -4.58 2.22
N ALA A 71 -20.30 -4.23 2.48
CA ALA A 71 -19.17 -4.87 1.82
C ALA A 71 -19.07 -6.38 2.10
N ILE A 72 -19.33 -6.80 3.34
CA ILE A 72 -19.40 -8.23 3.71
C ILE A 72 -20.52 -8.94 2.96
N ALA A 73 -21.68 -8.31 2.82
CA ALA A 73 -22.82 -8.88 2.11
C ALA A 73 -22.58 -9.04 0.60
N LEU A 74 -21.90 -8.07 -0.02
CA LEU A 74 -21.55 -8.10 -1.44
C LEU A 74 -20.55 -9.22 -1.77
N GLY A 75 -19.63 -9.50 -0.85
CA GLY A 75 -18.54 -10.46 -1.09
C GLY A 75 -17.57 -9.96 -2.16
N GLN A 76 -16.54 -10.75 -2.45
CA GLN A 76 -15.40 -10.29 -3.26
C GLN A 76 -15.77 -9.87 -4.69
N GLN A 77 -16.73 -10.56 -5.33
CA GLN A 77 -17.07 -10.35 -6.74
C GLN A 77 -17.87 -9.06 -6.96
N GLU A 78 -18.94 -8.85 -6.19
CA GLU A 78 -19.80 -7.67 -6.34
C GLU A 78 -19.17 -6.43 -5.69
N LEU A 79 -18.42 -6.59 -4.59
CA LEU A 79 -17.81 -5.47 -3.88
C LEU A 79 -16.93 -4.61 -4.80
N ALA A 80 -16.18 -5.22 -5.71
CA ALA A 80 -15.24 -4.50 -6.57
C ALA A 80 -15.89 -3.38 -7.40
N GLN A 81 -17.15 -3.56 -7.81
CA GLN A 81 -17.92 -2.57 -8.59
C GLN A 81 -18.37 -1.39 -7.73
N HIS A 82 -18.46 -1.59 -6.42
CA HIS A 82 -18.97 -0.62 -5.45
C HIS A 82 -17.86 -0.03 -4.57
N LEU A 83 -16.61 -0.48 -4.71
CA LEU A 83 -15.51 -0.07 -3.83
C LEU A 83 -15.27 1.44 -3.88
N ASP A 84 -15.39 2.09 -5.04
CA ASP A 84 -15.22 3.54 -5.14
C ASP A 84 -16.23 4.26 -4.24
N ASP A 85 -17.50 3.89 -4.31
CA ASP A 85 -18.55 4.54 -3.52
C ASP A 85 -18.47 4.20 -2.02
N ILE A 86 -17.87 3.06 -1.67
CA ILE A 86 -17.73 2.61 -0.27
C ILE A 86 -16.48 3.17 0.40
N ILE A 87 -15.34 3.21 -0.30
CA ILE A 87 -14.04 3.55 0.29
C ILE A 87 -13.93 5.05 0.57
N HIS A 88 -14.36 5.93 -0.34
CA HIS A 88 -14.20 7.37 -0.15
C HIS A 88 -14.91 7.92 1.11
N PRO A 89 -16.18 7.52 1.43
CA PRO A 89 -16.82 7.93 2.68
C PRO A 89 -16.14 7.37 3.94
N VAL A 90 -15.56 6.17 3.87
CA VAL A 90 -14.78 5.61 4.98
C VAL A 90 -13.49 6.40 5.18
N LEU A 91 -12.78 6.72 4.09
CA LEU A 91 -11.55 7.49 4.12
C LEU A 91 -11.76 8.89 4.73
N ALA A 92 -12.88 9.53 4.43
CA ALA A 92 -13.24 10.84 4.99
C ALA A 92 -13.37 10.83 6.52
N CYS A 93 -13.69 9.69 7.13
CA CYS A 93 -13.86 9.57 8.58
C CYS A 93 -12.53 9.47 9.35
N PHE A 94 -11.38 9.26 8.70
CA PHE A 94 -10.09 9.22 9.40
C PHE A 94 -9.57 10.58 9.84
N GLY A 95 -10.07 11.67 9.24
CA GLY A 95 -9.77 13.04 9.65
C GLY A 95 -10.70 13.60 10.73
N ASP A 96 -11.58 12.77 11.30
CA ASP A 96 -12.59 13.23 12.25
C ASP A 96 -11.98 13.71 13.56
N GLN A 97 -12.59 14.72 14.19
CA GLN A 97 -12.17 15.21 15.50
C GLN A 97 -12.47 14.19 16.60
N ASP A 98 -13.53 13.40 16.44
CA ASP A 98 -13.92 12.35 17.38
C ASP A 98 -13.06 11.09 17.17
N ALA A 99 -12.29 10.72 18.19
CA ALA A 99 -11.45 9.52 18.18
C ALA A 99 -12.27 8.24 17.97
N GLN A 100 -13.52 8.19 18.45
CA GLN A 100 -14.39 7.04 18.24
C GLN A 100 -14.73 6.85 16.76
N VAL A 101 -14.96 7.94 16.03
CA VAL A 101 -15.22 7.88 14.58
C VAL A 101 -13.98 7.39 13.83
N ARG A 102 -12.79 7.92 14.17
CA ARG A 102 -11.52 7.46 13.58
C ARG A 102 -11.27 5.96 13.85
N TYR A 103 -11.55 5.50 15.07
CA TYR A 103 -11.46 4.08 15.43
C TYR A 103 -12.40 3.21 14.59
N TYR A 104 -13.67 3.60 14.45
CA TYR A 104 -14.62 2.86 13.62
C TYR A 104 -14.27 2.91 12.14
N ALA A 105 -13.58 3.96 11.66
CA ALA A 105 -13.07 4.00 10.29
C ALA A 105 -11.99 2.94 10.08
N SER A 106 -11.06 2.79 11.04
CA SER A 106 -10.06 1.70 11.03
C SER A 106 -10.72 0.32 11.02
N GLU A 107 -11.68 0.08 11.92
CA GLU A 107 -12.39 -1.21 12.03
C GLU A 107 -13.19 -1.53 10.75
N SER A 108 -13.85 -0.52 10.17
CA SER A 108 -14.67 -0.69 8.97
C SER A 108 -13.79 -0.96 7.74
N LEU A 109 -12.71 -0.20 7.57
CA LEU A 109 -11.76 -0.41 6.47
C LEU A 109 -11.05 -1.76 6.59
N PHE A 110 -10.73 -2.23 7.81
CA PHE A 110 -10.19 -3.57 8.03
C PHE A 110 -11.15 -4.65 7.50
N ASN A 111 -12.44 -4.55 7.84
CA ASN A 111 -13.44 -5.51 7.38
C ASN A 111 -13.65 -5.46 5.85
N ILE A 112 -13.64 -4.26 5.26
CA ILE A 112 -13.74 -4.08 3.81
C ILE A 112 -12.52 -4.67 3.11
N ALA A 113 -11.30 -4.35 3.56
CA ALA A 113 -10.04 -4.86 3.00
C ALA A 113 -9.96 -6.39 3.09
N LYS A 114 -10.46 -6.98 4.18
CA LYS A 114 -10.52 -8.44 4.36
C LYS A 114 -11.37 -9.13 3.28
N VAL A 115 -12.42 -8.47 2.78
CA VAL A 115 -13.28 -8.99 1.71
C VAL A 115 -12.70 -8.66 0.33
N ALA A 116 -12.21 -7.43 0.14
CA ALA A 116 -11.69 -6.93 -1.13
C ALA A 116 -10.37 -7.60 -1.55
N ARG A 117 -9.51 -7.99 -0.59
CA ARG A 117 -8.20 -8.61 -0.85
C ARG A 117 -7.37 -7.76 -1.83
N GLY A 118 -6.78 -8.33 -2.87
CA GLY A 118 -5.94 -7.61 -3.84
C GLY A 118 -6.63 -6.40 -4.47
N GLU A 119 -7.97 -6.39 -4.58
CA GLU A 119 -8.72 -5.28 -5.15
C GLU A 119 -8.59 -3.99 -4.32
N ILE A 120 -8.34 -4.10 -3.00
CA ILE A 120 -8.12 -2.95 -2.12
C ILE A 120 -6.86 -2.16 -2.51
N LEU A 121 -5.91 -2.78 -3.21
CA LEU A 121 -4.64 -2.16 -3.56
C LEU A 121 -4.78 -1.03 -4.58
N ARG A 122 -5.94 -0.92 -5.26
CA ARG A 122 -6.28 0.27 -6.06
C ARG A 122 -6.26 1.56 -5.24
N TYR A 123 -6.56 1.47 -3.95
CA TYR A 123 -6.61 2.60 -3.01
C TYR A 123 -5.38 2.63 -2.08
N PHE A 124 -4.31 1.92 -2.45
CA PHE A 124 -3.16 1.74 -1.57
C PHE A 124 -2.57 3.08 -1.12
N ASN A 125 -2.44 4.04 -2.03
CA ASN A 125 -1.83 5.34 -1.71
C ASN A 125 -2.63 6.08 -0.64
N GLU A 126 -3.95 6.14 -0.78
CA GLU A 126 -4.85 6.78 0.19
C GLU A 126 -4.85 6.05 1.53
N ILE A 127 -4.88 4.71 1.51
CA ILE A 127 -4.84 3.88 2.72
C ILE A 127 -3.51 4.04 3.45
N PHE A 128 -2.40 4.01 2.72
CA PHE A 128 -1.06 4.26 3.26
C PHE A 128 -0.97 5.64 3.89
N ASP A 129 -1.49 6.67 3.21
CA ASP A 129 -1.46 8.05 3.69
C ASP A 129 -2.23 8.20 5.02
N VAL A 130 -3.40 7.57 5.11
CA VAL A 130 -4.18 7.51 6.34
C VAL A 130 -3.41 6.78 7.44
N LEU A 131 -2.91 5.57 7.19
CA LEU A 131 -2.18 4.78 8.19
C LEU A 131 -0.92 5.52 8.69
N CYS A 132 -0.24 6.22 7.78
CA CYS A 132 0.90 7.07 8.10
C CYS A 132 0.52 8.15 9.12
N LYS A 133 -0.61 8.83 8.92
CA LYS A 133 -1.14 9.82 9.87
C LYS A 133 -1.57 9.18 11.20
N LEU A 134 -2.26 8.04 11.14
CA LEU A 134 -2.75 7.35 12.34
C LEU A 134 -1.64 6.75 13.20
N SER A 135 -0.46 6.48 12.63
CA SER A 135 0.71 6.00 13.41
C SER A 135 1.06 6.94 14.57
N ALA A 136 0.80 8.23 14.42
CA ALA A 136 1.03 9.28 15.39
C ALA A 136 -0.27 9.80 16.04
N ASP A 137 -1.38 9.05 15.96
CA ASP A 137 -2.65 9.50 16.57
C ASP A 137 -2.50 9.66 18.09
N SER A 138 -3.12 10.72 18.59
CA SER A 138 -3.20 11.03 20.02
C SER A 138 -3.94 9.98 20.83
N ASP A 139 -4.90 9.28 20.21
CA ASP A 139 -5.74 8.28 20.86
C ASP A 139 -5.16 6.87 20.69
N VAL A 140 -4.98 6.17 21.82
CA VAL A 140 -4.38 4.84 21.84
C VAL A 140 -5.29 3.77 21.22
N SER A 141 -6.61 3.91 21.37
CA SER A 141 -7.56 2.98 20.76
C SER A 141 -7.56 3.13 19.25
N VAL A 142 -7.47 4.36 18.72
CA VAL A 142 -7.32 4.61 17.28
C VAL A 142 -6.04 3.97 16.75
N LYS A 143 -4.90 4.15 17.43
CA LYS A 143 -3.64 3.48 17.07
C LYS A 143 -3.75 1.96 17.05
N SER A 144 -4.43 1.38 18.04
CA SER A 144 -4.67 -0.07 18.10
C SER A 144 -5.49 -0.56 16.90
N GLY A 145 -6.56 0.17 16.53
CA GLY A 145 -7.34 -0.13 15.33
C GLY A 145 -6.54 0.01 14.04
N ALA A 146 -5.69 1.04 13.96
CA ALA A 146 -4.79 1.27 12.82
C ALA A 146 -3.73 0.17 12.69
N ASP A 147 -3.17 -0.36 13.79
CA ASP A 147 -2.20 -1.47 13.76
C ASP A 147 -2.79 -2.74 13.15
N LEU A 148 -4.04 -3.08 13.50
CA LEU A 148 -4.73 -4.24 12.92
C LEU A 148 -4.95 -4.06 11.41
N LEU A 149 -5.34 -2.86 10.98
CA LEU A 149 -5.48 -2.52 9.57
C LEU A 149 -4.13 -2.57 8.85
N ASP A 150 -3.10 -1.94 9.40
CA ASP A 150 -1.73 -1.91 8.87
C ASP A 150 -1.20 -3.31 8.59
N ARG A 151 -1.31 -4.21 9.57
CA ARG A 151 -0.92 -5.61 9.43
C ARG A 151 -1.66 -6.31 8.29
N LEU A 152 -2.99 -6.15 8.21
CA LEU A 152 -3.78 -6.76 7.14
C LEU A 152 -3.37 -6.22 5.76
N ILE A 153 -3.14 -4.91 5.61
CA ILE A 153 -2.72 -4.35 4.32
C ILE A 153 -1.32 -4.84 3.96
N LYS A 154 -0.40 -4.98 4.92
CA LYS A 154 0.93 -5.58 4.69
C LYS A 154 0.83 -7.01 4.20
N ASP A 155 -0.04 -7.83 4.81
CA ASP A 155 -0.30 -9.20 4.36
C ASP A 155 -0.86 -9.22 2.93
N ILE A 156 -1.83 -8.36 2.62
CA ILE A 156 -2.40 -8.26 1.26
C ILE A 156 -1.34 -7.81 0.25
N VAL A 157 -0.49 -6.83 0.60
CA VAL A 157 0.61 -6.35 -0.25
C VAL A 157 1.60 -7.48 -0.53
N HIS A 158 2.01 -8.21 0.49
CA HIS A 158 2.90 -9.36 0.34
C HIS A 158 2.34 -10.40 -0.64
N ASP A 159 1.05 -10.70 -0.53
CA ASP A 159 0.41 -11.74 -1.35
C ASP A 159 0.06 -11.28 -2.78
N ASN A 160 -0.19 -9.98 -2.99
CA ASN A 160 -0.89 -9.51 -4.20
C ASN A 160 -0.18 -8.37 -4.96
N ALA A 161 0.78 -7.65 -4.38
CA ALA A 161 1.29 -6.40 -4.98
C ALA A 161 2.01 -6.62 -6.32
N SER A 162 2.68 -7.76 -6.51
CA SER A 162 3.39 -8.08 -7.75
C SER A 162 2.59 -8.90 -8.76
N SER A 163 1.38 -9.35 -8.44
CA SER A 163 0.65 -10.32 -9.28
C SER A 163 -0.81 -9.98 -9.54
N TYR A 164 -1.47 -9.25 -8.63
CA TYR A 164 -2.91 -9.05 -8.70
C TYR A 164 -3.31 -7.98 -9.71
N ILE A 165 -4.15 -8.38 -10.68
CA ILE A 165 -4.74 -7.52 -11.70
C ILE A 165 -6.18 -7.23 -11.28
N SER A 166 -6.55 -5.94 -11.25
CA SER A 166 -7.92 -5.54 -10.88
C SER A 166 -8.94 -6.09 -11.88
N ILE A 167 -10.09 -6.51 -11.37
CA ILE A 167 -11.21 -6.95 -12.21
C ILE A 167 -11.97 -5.77 -12.83
N ILE A 168 -11.78 -4.56 -12.29
CA ILE A 168 -12.33 -3.34 -12.85
C ILE A 168 -11.29 -2.74 -13.81
N PRO A 169 -11.64 -2.48 -15.08
CA PRO A 169 -10.72 -1.86 -16.03
C PRO A 169 -10.24 -0.51 -15.52
N MET A 170 -8.93 -0.32 -15.46
CA MET A 170 -8.33 0.95 -15.08
C MET A 170 -8.61 1.98 -16.18
N ASP A 171 -9.19 3.14 -15.87
CA ASP A 171 -9.30 4.28 -16.80
C ASP A 171 -7.96 5.05 -16.79
N PRO A 172 -7.11 4.90 -17.82
CA PRO A 172 -5.77 5.45 -17.79
C PRO A 172 -5.75 6.98 -17.82
N GLU A 173 -6.76 7.63 -18.41
CA GLU A 173 -6.82 9.09 -18.52
C GLU A 173 -7.39 9.76 -17.26
N GLY A 174 -8.39 9.12 -16.62
CA GLY A 174 -8.99 9.58 -15.36
C GLY A 174 -8.01 9.51 -14.19
N ASP A 175 -7.26 8.43 -14.07
CA ASP A 175 -6.31 8.21 -12.97
C ASP A 175 -5.08 9.12 -13.09
N TYR A 176 -4.60 9.38 -14.31
CA TYR A 176 -3.43 10.24 -14.53
C TYR A 176 -3.70 11.68 -14.10
N LYS A 177 -4.90 12.22 -14.38
CA LYS A 177 -5.32 13.57 -13.94
C LYS A 177 -5.48 13.68 -12.42
N ARG A 178 -5.78 12.58 -11.73
CA ARG A 178 -5.93 12.52 -10.27
C ARG A 178 -4.56 12.43 -9.56
N ALA A 179 -3.64 11.64 -10.11
CA ALA A 179 -2.27 11.48 -9.60
C ALA A 179 -1.36 12.71 -9.85
N THR A 180 -1.55 13.42 -10.97
CA THR A 180 -0.71 14.58 -11.35
C THR A 180 -1.04 15.89 -10.62
N GLN A 181 -2.08 15.92 -9.77
CA GLN A 181 -2.38 17.13 -8.97
C GLN A 181 -1.43 17.32 -7.78
N ALA A 182 -0.59 16.34 -7.44
CA ALA A 182 0.36 16.46 -6.34
C ALA A 182 1.65 15.69 -6.64
N THR A 183 2.58 16.31 -7.37
CA THR A 183 4.02 16.29 -7.02
C THR A 183 4.82 17.14 -8.00
N TYR A 184 5.31 18.25 -7.49
CA TYR A 184 6.35 19.05 -8.12
C TYR A 184 7.66 18.72 -7.40
N THR A 185 8.75 18.54 -8.13
CA THR A 185 10.06 18.59 -7.49
C THR A 185 10.29 19.98 -6.91
N SER A 186 11.25 20.12 -5.98
CA SER A 186 11.71 21.41 -5.43
C SER A 186 12.10 22.43 -6.52
N ASN A 187 12.37 21.94 -7.73
CA ASN A 187 12.82 22.72 -8.89
C ASN A 187 11.69 22.98 -9.90
N GLY A 188 10.44 22.61 -9.59
CA GLY A 188 9.28 22.83 -10.46
C GLY A 188 9.18 21.87 -11.66
N GLU A 189 10.05 20.86 -11.77
CA GLU A 189 9.98 19.86 -12.82
C GLU A 189 8.91 18.81 -12.49
N THR A 190 8.08 18.48 -13.48
CA THR A 190 7.06 17.42 -13.41
C THR A 190 7.75 16.07 -13.59
N LEU A 191 7.62 15.17 -12.63
CA LEU A 191 8.06 13.78 -12.78
C LEU A 191 7.16 13.09 -13.81
N GLN A 192 7.59 13.05 -15.08
CA GLN A 192 6.91 12.27 -16.10
C GLN A 192 7.20 10.79 -15.87
N PHE A 193 6.31 10.13 -15.12
CA PHE A 193 6.26 8.67 -15.09
C PHE A 193 5.74 8.19 -16.45
N GLN A 194 6.59 7.54 -17.24
CA GLN A 194 6.14 6.73 -18.37
C GLN A 194 5.42 5.49 -17.80
N PRO A 195 4.12 5.30 -18.07
CA PRO A 195 3.44 4.11 -17.59
C PRO A 195 3.81 2.95 -18.52
N GLN A 196 4.73 2.09 -18.07
CA GLN A 196 4.51 0.67 -18.33
C GLN A 196 3.23 0.34 -17.54
N GLN A 197 2.10 0.33 -18.26
CA GLN A 197 0.79 -0.02 -17.70
C GLN A 197 0.79 -1.50 -17.32
N ASN A 198 1.39 -1.82 -16.19
CA ASN A 198 1.04 -3.05 -15.51
C ASN A 198 -0.40 -2.87 -15.06
N ALA A 199 -1.32 -3.69 -15.58
CA ALA A 199 -2.72 -3.76 -15.18
C ALA A 199 -2.93 -4.17 -13.70
N ARG A 200 -1.85 -4.14 -12.90
CA ARG A 200 -1.84 -4.52 -11.49
C ARG A 200 -2.56 -3.46 -10.66
N ALA A 201 -3.30 -3.91 -9.65
CA ALA A 201 -4.00 -3.01 -8.74
C ALA A 201 -3.02 -2.12 -7.95
N PHE A 202 -1.90 -2.69 -7.51
CA PHE A 202 -0.81 -1.94 -6.89
C PHE A 202 0.16 -1.40 -7.97
N SER A 203 0.56 -0.14 -7.83
CA SER A 203 1.53 0.50 -8.71
C SER A 203 2.63 1.15 -7.88
N LEU A 204 3.79 0.49 -7.83
CA LEU A 204 4.97 1.05 -7.19
C LEU A 204 5.35 2.43 -7.76
N PRO A 205 5.40 2.66 -9.10
CA PRO A 205 5.69 3.98 -9.65
C PRO A 205 4.73 5.08 -9.16
N LYS A 206 3.42 4.79 -9.06
CA LYS A 206 2.44 5.75 -8.53
C LYS A 206 2.58 5.97 -7.02
N PHE A 207 3.17 5.03 -6.28
CA PHE A 207 3.37 5.14 -4.83
C PHE A 207 4.61 5.97 -4.45
N ILE A 208 5.70 5.87 -5.22
CA ILE A 208 6.98 6.51 -4.88
C ILE A 208 6.87 8.03 -4.60
N PRO A 209 6.12 8.84 -5.36
CA PRO A 209 5.94 10.25 -5.05
C PRO A 209 5.38 10.52 -3.65
N LEU A 210 4.42 9.72 -3.21
CA LEU A 210 3.86 9.82 -1.85
C LEU A 210 4.90 9.44 -0.79
N LEU A 211 5.67 8.37 -1.03
CA LEU A 211 6.76 7.97 -0.13
C LEU A 211 7.82 9.08 0.01
N MET A 212 8.21 9.71 -1.10
CA MET A 212 9.17 10.82 -1.13
C MET A 212 8.70 12.01 -0.30
N GLU A 213 7.40 12.32 -0.31
CA GLU A 213 6.85 13.38 0.53
C GLU A 213 6.93 12.97 2.01
N ARG A 214 6.43 11.77 2.34
CA ARG A 214 6.26 11.29 3.72
C ARG A 214 7.57 10.99 4.44
N ILE A 215 8.63 10.60 3.73
CA ILE A 215 9.94 10.28 4.32
C ILE A 215 10.61 11.45 5.04
N ASN A 216 10.16 12.69 4.80
CA ASN A 216 10.67 13.88 5.46
C ASN A 216 10.02 14.16 6.84
N THR A 217 9.22 13.23 7.37
CA THR A 217 8.57 13.38 8.68
C THR A 217 9.58 13.55 9.83
N ILE A 218 9.14 14.24 10.88
CA ILE A 218 9.90 14.47 12.12
C ILE A 218 9.39 13.57 13.26
N ASP A 219 8.12 13.15 13.20
CA ASP A 219 7.52 12.35 14.27
C ASP A 219 8.12 10.93 14.31
N PRO A 220 8.64 10.46 15.46
CA PRO A 220 9.31 9.18 15.56
C PRO A 220 8.38 7.99 15.29
N PHE A 221 7.10 8.06 15.67
CA PHE A 221 6.16 6.97 15.38
C PHE A 221 5.91 6.85 13.87
N THR A 222 5.80 7.97 13.18
CA THR A 222 5.70 7.98 11.72
C THR A 222 6.99 7.46 11.06
N ARG A 223 8.17 7.77 11.60
CA ARG A 223 9.45 7.22 11.09
C ARG A 223 9.48 5.70 11.23
N VAL A 224 9.06 5.17 12.38
CA VAL A 224 8.94 3.71 12.61
C VAL A 224 7.99 3.08 11.59
N PHE A 225 6.83 3.69 11.38
CA PHE A 225 5.85 3.24 10.40
C PHE A 225 6.43 3.19 8.99
N LEU A 226 7.11 4.24 8.54
CA LEU A 226 7.71 4.33 7.20
C LEU A 226 8.81 3.29 6.98
N VAL A 227 9.70 3.12 7.95
CA VAL A 227 10.76 2.10 7.87
C VAL A 227 10.14 0.70 7.81
N SER A 228 9.08 0.44 8.57
CA SER A 228 8.35 -0.83 8.52
C SER A 228 7.76 -1.08 7.13
N TRP A 229 7.12 -0.08 6.50
CA TRP A 229 6.56 -0.23 5.16
C TRP A 229 7.61 -0.37 4.05
N ILE A 230 8.71 0.38 4.11
CA ILE A 230 9.83 0.20 3.18
C ILE A 230 10.37 -1.23 3.28
N THR A 231 10.52 -1.74 4.50
CA THR A 231 10.95 -3.12 4.72
C THR A 231 9.95 -4.14 4.17
N THR A 232 8.65 -3.94 4.39
CA THR A 232 7.60 -4.81 3.84
C THR A 232 7.63 -4.82 2.32
N LEU A 233 7.66 -3.65 1.67
CA LEU A 233 7.68 -3.53 0.21
C LEU A 233 8.96 -4.13 -0.40
N ASN A 234 10.11 -3.96 0.26
CA ASN A 234 11.37 -4.57 -0.17
C ASN A 234 11.32 -6.11 -0.11
N ALA A 235 10.55 -6.67 0.83
CA ALA A 235 10.42 -8.12 0.98
C ALA A 235 9.45 -8.76 -0.04
N VAL A 236 8.70 -7.97 -0.81
CA VAL A 236 7.78 -8.49 -1.83
C VAL A 236 8.59 -8.91 -3.07
N PRO A 237 8.56 -10.19 -3.48
CA PRO A 237 9.20 -10.64 -4.71
C PRO A 237 8.63 -9.92 -5.94
N ASP A 238 9.49 -9.63 -6.92
CA ASP A 238 9.13 -8.99 -8.20
C ASP A 238 8.50 -7.59 -8.09
N LEU A 239 8.59 -6.95 -6.91
CA LEU A 239 8.18 -5.55 -6.73
C LEU A 239 9.29 -4.56 -7.07
N GLU A 240 10.54 -4.98 -6.90
CA GLU A 240 11.75 -4.24 -7.29
C GLU A 240 11.87 -2.84 -6.66
N LEU A 241 11.51 -2.70 -5.37
CA LEU A 241 11.58 -1.42 -4.63
C LEU A 241 12.94 -0.73 -4.75
N VAL A 242 14.02 -1.51 -4.74
CA VAL A 242 15.40 -1.04 -4.78
C VAL A 242 15.71 -0.21 -6.03
N SER A 243 15.00 -0.42 -7.15
CA SER A 243 15.13 0.43 -8.35
C SER A 243 14.80 1.91 -8.07
N TYR A 244 13.99 2.18 -7.05
CA TYR A 244 13.62 3.54 -6.61
C TYR A 244 14.40 4.02 -5.39
N LEU A 245 15.45 3.29 -4.96
CA LEU A 245 16.24 3.64 -3.78
C LEU A 245 16.69 5.11 -3.71
N PRO A 246 17.17 5.75 -4.80
CA PRO A 246 17.56 7.16 -4.76
C PRO A 246 16.43 8.11 -4.31
N ALA A 247 15.16 7.73 -4.50
CA ALA A 247 14.01 8.57 -4.17
C ALA A 247 13.82 8.73 -2.65
N PHE A 248 14.20 7.74 -1.85
CA PHE A 248 13.94 7.72 -0.41
C PHE A 248 15.19 7.47 0.46
N LEU A 249 16.35 7.16 -0.14
CA LEU A 249 17.59 6.88 0.59
C LEU A 249 17.99 8.02 1.52
N GLY A 250 17.96 9.27 1.07
CA GLY A 250 18.33 10.42 1.91
C GLY A 250 17.46 10.53 3.18
N GLY A 251 16.17 10.22 3.07
CA GLY A 251 15.27 10.19 4.22
C GLY A 251 15.66 9.11 5.24
N LEU A 252 16.02 7.90 4.78
CA LEU A 252 16.52 6.83 5.65
C LEU A 252 17.86 7.21 6.32
N LEU A 253 18.78 7.85 5.59
CA LEU A 253 20.02 8.33 6.17
C LEU A 253 19.77 9.35 7.29
N ASN A 254 18.80 10.26 7.11
CA ASN A 254 18.40 11.18 8.17
C ASN A 254 17.83 10.47 9.41
N PHE A 255 17.14 9.34 9.24
CA PHE A 255 16.63 8.55 10.37
C PHE A 255 17.74 7.86 11.17
N LEU A 256 18.94 7.64 10.60
CA LEU A 256 20.10 7.14 11.36
C LEU A 256 20.60 8.14 12.42
N SER A 257 20.30 9.43 12.25
CA SER A 257 20.59 10.50 13.22
C SER A 257 19.41 10.84 14.13
N ASP A 258 18.33 10.04 14.13
CA ASP A 258 17.17 10.29 15.00
C ASP A 258 17.56 10.36 16.48
N SER A 259 16.85 11.17 17.27
CA SER A 259 17.04 11.22 18.72
C SER A 259 16.62 9.92 19.40
N HIS A 260 15.64 9.21 18.85
CA HIS A 260 15.10 7.95 19.38
C HIS A 260 15.89 6.74 18.87
N THR A 261 16.31 5.89 19.81
CA THR A 261 17.19 4.75 19.52
C THR A 261 16.51 3.67 18.70
N ASP A 262 15.24 3.42 18.95
CA ASP A 262 14.40 2.48 18.20
C ASP A 262 14.36 2.84 16.71
N VAL A 263 14.09 4.11 16.37
CA VAL A 263 14.12 4.60 14.98
C VAL A 263 15.48 4.33 14.34
N ARG A 264 16.58 4.65 15.03
CA ARG A 264 17.93 4.40 14.50
C ARG A 264 18.20 2.91 14.26
N VAL A 265 17.76 2.03 15.17
CA VAL A 265 17.99 0.58 15.09
C VAL A 265 17.21 -0.02 13.92
N ILE A 266 15.91 0.24 13.82
CA ILE A 266 15.10 -0.33 12.73
C ILE A 266 15.53 0.23 11.36
N THR A 267 15.95 1.49 11.30
CA THR A 267 16.45 2.12 10.07
C THR A 267 17.73 1.44 9.61
N GLN A 268 18.66 1.17 10.54
CA GLN A 268 19.88 0.45 10.23
C GLN A 268 19.58 -0.95 9.69
N SER A 269 18.69 -1.71 10.35
CA SER A 269 18.28 -3.02 9.85
C SER A 269 17.63 -2.97 8.46
N ALA A 270 16.81 -1.95 8.17
CA ALA A 270 16.21 -1.77 6.85
C ALA A 270 17.25 -1.46 5.77
N LEU A 271 18.26 -0.64 6.08
CA LEU A 271 19.37 -0.35 5.16
C LEU A 271 20.23 -1.59 4.90
N ASP A 272 20.48 -2.42 5.93
CA ASP A 272 21.19 -3.69 5.76
C ASP A 272 20.43 -4.63 4.80
N LEU A 273 19.10 -4.73 4.93
CA LEU A 273 18.26 -5.51 4.02
C LEU A 273 18.31 -4.98 2.57
N LEU A 274 18.25 -3.67 2.39
CA LEU A 274 18.38 -3.04 1.07
C LEU A 274 19.76 -3.33 0.44
N LEU A 275 20.84 -3.25 1.22
CA LEU A 275 22.20 -3.55 0.77
C LEU A 275 22.36 -5.03 0.38
N HIS A 276 21.78 -5.93 1.17
CA HIS A 276 21.74 -7.35 0.83
C HIS A 276 21.02 -7.60 -0.49
N GLU A 277 19.89 -6.91 -0.73
CA GLU A 277 19.15 -7.03 -1.98
C GLU A 277 19.93 -6.47 -3.18
N ILE A 278 20.60 -5.32 -3.03
CA ILE A 278 21.49 -4.78 -4.08
C ILE A 278 22.59 -5.78 -4.45
N ARG A 279 23.21 -6.43 -3.46
CA ARG A 279 24.25 -7.44 -3.70
C ARG A 279 23.68 -8.66 -4.43
N ARG A 280 22.52 -9.16 -3.99
CA ARG A 280 21.81 -10.27 -4.63
C ARG A 280 21.51 -9.97 -6.10
N ILE A 281 20.98 -8.78 -6.39
CA ILE A 281 20.69 -8.32 -7.76
C ILE A 281 21.97 -8.28 -8.61
N SER A 282 23.06 -7.73 -8.06
CA SER A 282 24.34 -7.67 -8.78
C SER A 282 24.92 -9.05 -9.09
N GLU A 283 24.77 -10.01 -8.18
CA GLU A 283 25.18 -11.41 -8.40
C GLU A 283 24.35 -12.08 -9.49
N ILE A 284 23.03 -11.87 -9.49
CA ILE A 284 22.12 -12.39 -10.53
C ILE A 284 22.50 -11.83 -11.90
N GLN A 285 22.73 -10.52 -12.01
CA GLN A 285 23.10 -9.87 -13.26
C GLN A 285 24.40 -10.46 -13.83
N LYS A 286 25.43 -10.64 -12.99
CA LYS A 286 26.69 -11.29 -13.40
C LYS A 286 26.48 -12.73 -13.88
N LEU A 287 25.63 -13.50 -13.20
CA LEU A 287 25.35 -14.88 -13.58
C LEU A 287 24.64 -14.95 -14.94
N VAL A 288 23.65 -14.08 -15.16
CA VAL A 288 22.93 -13.96 -16.43
C VAL A 288 23.87 -13.56 -17.57
N GLU A 289 24.76 -12.59 -17.35
CA GLU A 289 25.81 -12.20 -18.31
C GLU A 289 26.76 -13.37 -18.64
N GLN A 290 27.20 -14.13 -17.63
CA GLN A 290 28.08 -15.29 -17.83
C GLN A 290 27.40 -16.40 -18.63
N ASN A 291 26.13 -16.68 -18.35
CA ASN A 291 25.35 -17.69 -19.08
C ASN A 291 25.16 -17.28 -20.54
N MET A 292 24.85 -16.00 -20.82
CA MET A 292 24.75 -15.47 -22.18
C MET A 292 26.09 -15.55 -22.94
N ALA A 293 27.21 -15.27 -22.27
CA ALA A 293 28.55 -15.38 -22.85
C ALA A 293 28.97 -16.84 -23.13
N GLN A 294 28.45 -17.81 -22.37
CA GLN A 294 28.71 -19.23 -22.59
C GLN A 294 27.86 -19.80 -23.74
N SER A 295 26.57 -19.47 -23.79
CA SER A 295 25.67 -19.92 -24.87
C SER A 295 26.05 -19.36 -26.25
N SER A 296 26.69 -18.19 -26.31
CA SER A 296 27.21 -17.62 -27.57
C SER A 296 28.53 -18.23 -28.06
N ASN A 297 29.24 -18.99 -27.21
CA ASN A 297 30.47 -19.71 -27.57
C ASN A 297 30.24 -21.18 -27.94
N THR A 298 29.09 -21.77 -27.61
CA THR A 298 28.69 -23.13 -28.02
C THR A 298 27.83 -23.09 -29.30
N ASN A 299 28.46 -22.76 -30.43
CA ASN A 299 27.96 -23.09 -31.78
C ASN A 299 28.79 -24.26 -32.34
N SER A 300 28.77 -25.39 -31.63
CA SER A 300 29.17 -26.67 -32.18
C SER A 300 28.32 -27.74 -31.51
N ASP A 301 27.45 -28.33 -32.32
CA ASP A 301 26.71 -29.57 -32.13
C ASP A 301 27.19 -30.39 -30.92
N ASP A 302 26.40 -30.44 -29.85
CA ASP A 302 26.31 -31.61 -28.98
C ASP A 302 25.06 -31.53 -28.10
N GLU A 303 24.43 -32.68 -27.93
CA GLU A 303 23.10 -32.90 -27.35
C GLU A 303 22.93 -32.29 -25.95
N ALA A 304 21.74 -31.73 -25.73
CA ALA A 304 21.33 -31.05 -24.51
C ALA A 304 21.51 -31.92 -23.25
N ASP A 305 22.58 -31.64 -22.50
CA ASP A 305 22.75 -32.13 -21.15
C ASP A 305 21.98 -31.18 -20.22
N GLU A 306 20.75 -31.57 -19.90
CA GLU A 306 19.79 -30.88 -19.02
C GLU A 306 20.34 -30.84 -17.58
N LYS A 307 21.39 -30.07 -17.33
CA LYS A 307 21.97 -29.91 -15.99
C LYS A 307 21.10 -28.98 -15.17
N ASN A 308 20.17 -29.61 -14.46
CA ASN A 308 19.55 -29.21 -13.19
C ASN A 308 20.03 -27.87 -12.61
N VAL A 309 19.41 -26.77 -13.05
CA VAL A 309 19.24 -25.61 -12.16
C VAL A 309 17.96 -25.88 -11.38
N LYS A 310 18.05 -26.73 -10.36
CA LYS A 310 17.04 -26.76 -9.30
C LYS A 310 17.34 -25.59 -8.36
N ASP A 311 16.96 -24.39 -8.80
CA ASP A 311 16.88 -23.25 -7.91
C ASP A 311 15.42 -22.80 -7.87
N ASP A 312 14.85 -22.75 -6.67
CA ASP A 312 13.45 -22.37 -6.39
C ASP A 312 13.18 -20.88 -6.75
N SER A 313 14.19 -20.17 -7.25
CA SER A 313 14.18 -18.76 -7.65
C SER A 313 13.77 -18.52 -9.12
N LEU A 314 13.63 -19.57 -9.93
CA LEU A 314 13.37 -19.47 -11.36
C LEU A 314 11.87 -19.37 -11.67
N LEU A 315 11.43 -18.22 -12.16
CA LEU A 315 10.07 -18.02 -12.65
C LEU A 315 10.02 -18.22 -14.17
N LYS A 316 8.84 -18.55 -14.72
CA LYS A 316 8.63 -18.55 -16.18
C LYS A 316 7.91 -17.28 -16.58
N HIS A 317 8.54 -16.45 -17.41
CA HIS A 317 7.91 -15.28 -18.02
C HIS A 317 7.91 -15.46 -19.54
N ASN A 318 6.72 -15.44 -20.18
CA ASN A 318 6.56 -15.61 -21.63
C ASN A 318 7.19 -16.87 -22.25
N GLY A 319 7.34 -17.95 -21.46
CA GLY A 319 7.95 -19.21 -21.92
C GLY A 319 9.47 -19.28 -21.74
N GLU A 320 10.10 -18.19 -21.31
CA GLU A 320 11.53 -18.11 -20.99
C GLU A 320 11.75 -18.12 -19.47
N LEU A 321 12.95 -18.56 -19.06
CA LEU A 321 13.37 -18.61 -17.67
C LEU A 321 13.69 -17.17 -17.20
N TYR A 322 12.95 -16.67 -16.22
CA TYR A 322 13.10 -15.34 -15.64
C TYR A 322 13.65 -15.44 -14.21
N ILE A 323 14.69 -14.67 -13.91
CA ILE A 323 15.23 -14.56 -12.55
C ILE A 323 14.85 -13.19 -11.97
N PRO A 324 14.04 -13.13 -10.89
CA PRO A 324 13.71 -11.89 -10.19
C PRO A 324 14.94 -11.04 -9.87
N GLY A 325 15.00 -9.83 -10.43
CA GLY A 325 16.10 -8.89 -10.26
C GLY A 325 17.04 -8.78 -11.47
N GLN A 326 16.93 -9.65 -12.47
CA GLN A 326 17.82 -9.60 -13.64
C GLN A 326 17.74 -8.28 -14.42
N ASP A 327 16.56 -7.66 -14.48
CA ASP A 327 16.30 -6.44 -15.26
C ASP A 327 16.36 -5.15 -14.42
N VAL A 328 16.68 -5.26 -13.12
CA VAL A 328 16.70 -4.12 -12.20
C VAL A 328 17.86 -3.17 -12.52
N ARG A 329 17.53 -1.91 -12.84
CA ARG A 329 18.53 -0.86 -13.06
C ARG A 329 18.67 0.02 -11.84
N LEU A 330 19.85 0.02 -11.24
CA LEU A 330 20.20 0.88 -10.11
C LEU A 330 20.96 2.12 -10.59
N ASP A 331 20.51 3.29 -10.17
CA ASP A 331 21.20 4.57 -10.41
C ASP A 331 22.34 4.75 -9.40
N TYR A 332 23.42 3.99 -9.57
CA TYR A 332 24.62 4.08 -8.74
C TYR A 332 25.18 5.51 -8.65
N PRO A 333 25.27 6.30 -9.74
CA PRO A 333 25.71 7.69 -9.66
C PRO A 333 24.90 8.51 -8.65
N LYS A 334 23.56 8.44 -8.72
CA LYS A 334 22.70 9.19 -7.81
C LYS A 334 22.74 8.66 -6.37
N ILE A 335 22.88 7.35 -6.18
CA ILE A 335 23.09 6.75 -4.86
C ILE A 335 24.39 7.31 -4.24
N LEU A 336 25.49 7.32 -5.00
CA LEU A 336 26.77 7.85 -4.53
C LEU A 336 26.71 9.34 -4.23
N GLU A 337 26.03 10.13 -5.06
CA GLU A 337 25.79 11.56 -4.80
C GLU A 337 25.09 11.78 -3.46
N ILE A 338 24.03 11.03 -3.18
CA ILE A 338 23.29 11.09 -1.91
C ILE A 338 24.19 10.69 -0.74
N LEU A 339 25.00 9.63 -0.87
CA LEU A 339 25.89 9.20 0.20
C LEU A 339 26.97 10.26 0.50
N ILE A 340 27.60 10.81 -0.54
CA ILE A 340 28.63 11.85 -0.41
C ILE A 340 28.04 13.10 0.28
N SER A 341 26.84 13.54 -0.11
CA SER A 341 26.20 14.70 0.50
C SER A 341 25.95 14.54 2.00
N HIS A 342 25.73 13.30 2.47
CA HIS A 342 25.51 13.01 3.89
C HIS A 342 26.81 12.80 4.67
N ILE A 343 27.90 12.39 4.01
CA ILE A 343 29.24 12.33 4.61
C ILE A 343 29.79 13.75 4.83
N ASP A 344 29.57 14.65 3.87
CA ASP A 344 30.02 16.04 3.93
C ASP A 344 29.15 16.91 4.87
N ALA A 345 27.94 16.47 5.18
CA ALA A 345 27.10 17.12 6.19
C ALA A 345 27.71 16.94 7.60
N SER A 346 27.85 18.05 8.32
CA SER A 346 28.59 18.22 9.59
C SER A 346 28.13 17.39 10.81
N ASP A 347 27.38 16.30 10.64
CA ASP A 347 26.91 15.44 11.72
C ASP A 347 27.90 14.29 11.96
N ALA A 348 28.73 14.43 13.00
CA ALA A 348 29.77 13.47 13.38
C ALA A 348 29.25 12.03 13.60
N LYS A 349 27.92 11.84 13.79
CA LYS A 349 27.31 10.51 13.91
C LYS A 349 27.05 9.81 12.57
N ILE A 350 26.86 10.56 11.49
CA ILE A 350 26.68 10.02 10.14
C ILE A 350 28.03 9.58 9.57
N GLN A 351 29.07 10.39 9.79
CA GLN A 351 30.43 10.11 9.31
C GLN A 351 31.02 8.78 9.82
N ILE A 352 30.73 8.39 11.07
CA ILE A 352 31.24 7.14 11.66
C ILE A 352 30.52 5.89 11.12
N ARG A 353 29.31 6.03 10.57
CA ARG A 353 28.48 4.91 10.10
C ARG A 353 28.53 4.71 8.58
N CYS A 354 28.91 5.75 7.83
CA CYS A 354 29.11 5.69 6.38
C CYS A 354 30.54 5.32 5.96
N SER A 355 31.51 5.37 6.89
CA SER A 355 32.87 4.82 6.74
C SER A 355 32.91 3.34 7.11
#